data_AF-A0A923TUB8-F1
#
_entry.id   AF-A0A923TUB8-F1
#
_cell.length_a   1.000
_cell.length_b   1.000
_cell.length_c   1.000
_cell.angle_alpha   90.00
_cell.angle_beta   90.00
_cell.angle_gamma   90.00
#
_symmetry.space_group_name_H-M   'P 1'
#
loop_
_entity.id
_entity.type
_entity.pdbx_description
1 polymer ?
#
loop_
_entity_poly.entity_id
_entity_poly.type
_entity_poly.pdbx_seq_one_letter_code
_entity_poly.pdbx_strand_id
1 'polypeptide(L)' 'MRDDYKIVKSIDSLNLEVEAGVTNILRAMEAHTKLTVSELANTALKRFISAHKDFLPSDYYEKNPKHSQVK' A
#
# COMPACT_ATOMS: atom_id res chain seq x y z
N MET A 1 27.86 8.38 10.91
CA MET A 1 26.48 7.87 10.71
C MET A 1 25.73 8.19 12.00
N ARG A 2 24.63 8.95 11.97
CA ARG A 2 23.91 9.32 13.19
C ARG A 2 23.11 8.11 13.70
N ASP A 3 23.14 7.87 15.00
CA ASP A 3 22.55 6.71 15.71
C ASP A 3 21.01 6.74 15.80
N ASP A 4 20.36 7.56 14.97
CA ASP A 4 18.95 7.96 15.11
C ASP A 4 17.95 6.82 14.81
N TYR A 5 18.42 5.67 14.33
CA TYR A 5 17.60 4.52 13.94
C TYR A 5 17.62 3.36 14.93
N LYS A 6 18.06 3.55 16.18
CA LYS A 6 17.97 2.50 17.19
C LYS A 6 16.50 2.17 17.44
N ILE A 7 16.03 1.07 16.86
CA ILE A 7 14.69 0.52 17.10
C ILE A 7 14.68 0.01 18.55
N VAL A 8 14.12 0.81 19.45
CA VAL A 8 14.05 0.51 20.89
C VAL A 8 12.89 -0.44 21.23
N LYS A 9 11.88 -0.50 20.36
CA LYS A 9 10.66 -1.29 20.56
C LYS A 9 10.73 -2.66 19.89
N SER A 10 9.95 -3.63 20.40
CA SER A 10 9.80 -4.93 19.74
C SER A 10 9.11 -4.76 18.38
N ILE A 11 9.51 -5.56 17.38
CA ILE A 11 8.98 -5.49 16.01
C ILE A 11 7.44 -5.66 16.00
N ASP A 12 6.92 -6.54 16.84
CA ASP A 12 5.47 -6.79 16.95
C ASP A 12 4.69 -5.53 17.39
N SER A 13 5.25 -4.78 18.34
CA SER A 13 4.62 -3.53 18.81
C SER A 13 4.64 -2.44 17.74
N LEU A 14 5.69 -2.39 16.93
CA LEU A 14 5.79 -1.46 15.80
C LEU A 14 4.72 -1.77 14.73
N ASN A 15 4.53 -3.05 14.40
CA ASN A 15 3.53 -3.48 13.42
C ASN A 15 2.10 -3.10 13.86
N LEU A 16 1.76 -3.34 15.13
CA LEU A 16 0.46 -2.96 15.69
C LEU A 16 0.20 -1.44 15.63
N GLU A 17 1.21 -0.62 15.93
CA GLU A 17 1.08 0.85 15.85
C GLU A 17 0.82 1.31 14.40
N VAL A 18 1.50 0.71 13.43
CA VAL A 18 1.31 1.01 12.00
C VAL A 18 -0.07 0.57 11.53
N GLU A 19 -0.50 -0.65 11.86
CA GLU A 19 -1.82 -1.18 11.49
C GLU A 19 -2.96 -0.32 12.06
N ALA A 20 -2.84 0.11 13.31
CA ALA A 20 -3.78 1.02 13.94
C ALA A 20 -3.82 2.39 13.22
N GLY A 21 -2.65 2.94 12.88
CA GLY A 21 -2.54 4.19 12.13
C GLY A 21 -3.24 4.12 10.76
N VAL A 22 -2.96 3.06 9.99
CA VAL A 22 -3.58 2.83 8.68
C VAL A 22 -5.09 2.70 8.80
N THR A 23 -5.58 1.95 9.79
CA THR A 23 -7.02 1.76 10.00
C THR A 23 -7.73 3.08 10.31
N ASN A 24 -7.11 3.93 11.14
CA ASN A 24 -7.68 5.24 11.48
C ASN A 24 -7.77 6.16 10.26
N ILE A 25 -6.74 6.17 9.40
CA ILE A 25 -6.74 6.95 8.16
C ILE A 25 -7.85 6.46 7.22
N LEU A 26 -7.97 5.15 7.02
CA LEU A 26 -8.98 4.57 6.14
C LEU A 26 -10.41 4.89 6.62
N ARG A 27 -10.66 4.85 7.93
CA ARG A 27 -11.97 5.25 8.49
C ARG A 27 -12.25 6.74 8.31
N ALA A 28 -11.25 7.60 8.47
CA ALA A 28 -11.40 9.03 8.19
C ALA A 28 -11.72 9.28 6.70
N MET A 29 -11.08 8.54 5.79
CA MET A 29 -11.36 8.62 4.36
C MET A 29 -12.77 8.14 4.01
N GLU A 30 -13.24 7.04 4.63
CA GLU A 30 -14.61 6.55 4.46
C GLU A 30 -15.65 7.60 4.88
N ALA A 31 -15.40 8.36 5.95
CA ALA A 31 -16.32 9.43 6.39
C ALA A 31 -16.49 10.58 5.39
N HIS A 32 -15.48 10.82 4.55
CA HIS A 32 -15.45 11.92 3.57
C HIS A 32 -15.67 11.46 2.12
N THR A 33 -15.65 10.16 1.86
CA THR A 33 -15.83 9.58 0.54
C THR A 33 -17.08 8.69 0.51
N LYS A 34 -17.59 8.35 -0.67
CA LYS A 34 -18.69 7.37 -0.81
C LYS A 34 -18.16 5.94 -0.97
N LEU A 35 -16.91 5.70 -0.57
CA LEU A 35 -16.22 4.44 -0.76
C LEU A 35 -16.05 3.77 0.60
N THR A 36 -16.28 2.46 0.64
CA THR A 36 -16.03 1.65 1.82
C THR A 36 -14.53 1.57 2.12
N VAL A 37 -14.16 1.30 3.37
CA VAL A 37 -12.77 1.03 3.76
C VAL A 37 -12.11 -0.02 2.85
N SER A 38 -12.82 -1.09 2.49
CA SER A 38 -12.32 -2.15 1.61
C SER A 38 -12.00 -1.64 0.20
N GLU A 39 -12.84 -0.76 -0.36
CA GLU A 39 -12.61 -0.18 -1.68
C GLU A 39 -11.43 0.79 -1.66
N LEU A 40 -11.31 1.60 -0.60
CA LEU A 40 -10.20 2.51 -0.40
C LEU A 40 -8.86 1.75 -0.29
N ALA A 41 -8.82 0.70 0.53
CA ALA A 41 -7.65 -0.16 0.70
C ALA A 41 -7.26 -0.84 -0.63
N ASN A 42 -8.23 -1.45 -1.33
CA ASN A 42 -7.98 -2.08 -2.62
C ASN A 42 -7.49 -1.08 -3.67
N THR A 43 -8.02 0.15 -3.67
CA THR A 43 -7.60 1.21 -4.58
C THR A 43 -6.16 1.64 -4.28
N ALA A 44 -5.82 1.81 -3.01
CA ALA A 44 -4.46 2.14 -2.58
C ALA A 44 -3.46 1.06 -3.00
N LEU A 45 -3.77 -0.22 -2.76
CA LEU A 45 -2.94 -1.36 -3.16
C LEU A 45 -2.73 -1.43 -4.67
N LYS A 46 -3.80 -1.28 -5.46
CA LYS A 46 -3.71 -1.28 -6.93
C LYS A 46 -2.84 -0.14 -7.45
N ARG A 47 -2.98 1.06 -6.88
CA ARG A 47 -2.16 2.22 -7.25
C ARG A 47 -0.70 2.01 -6.88
N PHE A 48 -0.43 1.43 -5.72
CA PHE A 48 0.92 1.12 -5.28
C PHE A 48 1.60 0.14 -6.24
N ILE A 49 0.97 -1.00 -6.52
CA ILE A 49 1.49 -2.01 -7.46
C ILE A 49 1.67 -1.42 -8.86
N SER A 50 0.72 -0.61 -9.33
CA SER A 50 0.81 0.04 -10.64
C SER A 50 1.98 1.02 -10.74
N ALA A 51 2.32 1.71 -9.65
CA ALA A 51 3.45 2.64 -9.61
C ALA A 51 4.80 1.92 -9.45
N HIS A 52 4.81 0.72 -8.89
CA HIS A 52 6.01 -0.06 -8.58
C HIS A 52 6.00 -1.35 -9.37
N LYS A 53 6.53 -1.28 -10.60
CA LYS A 53 6.53 -2.40 -11.56
C LYS A 53 7.28 -3.63 -11.06
N ASP A 54 8.15 -3.50 -10.07
CA ASP A 54 8.89 -4.60 -9.42
C ASP A 54 7.97 -5.60 -8.70
N PHE A 55 6.74 -5.19 -8.36
CA PHE A 55 5.74 -6.09 -7.77
C PHE A 55 4.93 -6.86 -8.81
N LEU A 56 5.12 -6.59 -10.11
CA LEU A 56 4.49 -7.34 -11.18
C LEU A 56 5.32 -8.59 -11.50
N PRO A 57 4.68 -9.75 -11.72
CA PRO A 57 5.36 -10.94 -12.24
C PRO A 57 6.12 -10.64 -13.53
N SER A 58 7.24 -11.33 -13.76
CA SER A 58 8.09 -11.12 -14.94
C SER A 58 7.35 -11.31 -16.28
N ASP A 59 6.31 -12.15 -16.30
CA ASP A 59 5.48 -12.47 -17.45
C ASP A 59 4.16 -11.66 -17.51
N TYR A 60 4.00 -10.67 -16.63
CA TYR A 60 2.74 -9.93 -16.48
C TYR A 60 2.30 -9.23 -17.78
N TYR A 61 3.24 -8.62 -18.50
CA TYR A 61 2.96 -7.89 -19.74
C TYR A 61 2.73 -8.83 -20.94
N GLU A 62 3.33 -10.01 -20.95
CA GLU A 62 3.10 -11.05 -21.96
C GLU A 62 1.66 -11.59 -21.84
N LYS A 63 1.20 -11.79 -20.60
CA LYS A 63 -0.16 -12.25 -20.30
C LYS A 63 -1.22 -11.16 -20.44
N ASN A 64 -0.84 -9.89 -20.30
CA ASN A 64 -1.76 -8.75 -20.34
C ASN A 64 -1.35 -7.70 -21.40
N PRO A 65 -1.43 -8.04 -22.70
CA PRO A 65 -0.92 -7.19 -23.79
C PRO A 65 -1.60 -5.81 -23.87
N LYS A 66 -2.83 -5.68 -23.36
CA LYS A 66 -3.57 -4.41 -23.29
C LYS A 66 -2.89 -3.38 -22.38
N HIS A 67 -2.14 -3.82 -21.37
CA HIS A 67 -1.42 -2.95 -20.43
C HIS A 67 0.00 -2.61 -20.87
N SER A 68 0.49 -3.18 -21.98
CA SER A 68 1.83 -2.95 -22.50
C SER A 68 1.98 -1.64 -23.29
N GLN A 69 0.89 -0.97 -23.65
CA GLN A 69 0.92 0.20 -24.54
C GLN A 69 0.94 1.57 -23.84
N VAL A 70 0.96 1.60 -22.51
CA VAL A 70 1.10 2.87 -21.78
C VAL A 70 2.60 3.17 -21.64
N LYS A 71 3.12 3.93 -22.61
CA LYS A 71 4.45 4.55 -22.56
C LYS A 71 4.51 5.63 -21.49
#